data_AF-A0A925B846-F1
#
_entry.id   AF-A0A925B846-F1
#
_cell.length_a   1.000
_cell.length_b   1.000
_cell.length_c   1.000
_cell.angle_alpha   90.00
_cell.angle_beta   90.00
_cell.angle_gamma   90.00
#
_symmetry.space_group_name_H-M   'P 1'
#
loop_
_entity.id
_entity.type
_entity.pdbx_description
1 polymer ?
#
loop_
_entity_poly.entity_id
_entity_poly.type
_entity_poly.pdbx_seq_one_letter_code
_entity_poly.pdbx_strand_id
1 'polypeptide(L)'
;MRCLMLLLCCAMPASAATLRPFTTLTGPVVTLADLFDGAGDRALGPSPAPGARITVEARQLDAIARQFGVDWRSTGAGDRVVLDRPGRALG
;
A
#
# COMPACT_ATOMS: atom_id res chain seq x y z
N MET A 1 -42.43 3.41 25.41
CA MET A 1 -42.42 2.75 24.09
C MET A 1 -41.16 3.18 23.37
N ARG A 2 -40.17 2.29 23.32
CA ARG A 2 -38.81 2.57 22.83
C ARG A 2 -38.85 2.71 21.31
N CYS A 3 -38.55 3.90 20.79
CA CYS A 3 -38.32 4.13 19.37
C CYS A 3 -37.07 3.33 18.96
N LEU A 4 -37.29 2.20 18.30
CA LEU A 4 -36.24 1.38 17.71
C LEU A 4 -35.65 2.14 16.52
N MET A 5 -34.51 2.80 16.74
CA MET A 5 -33.74 3.45 15.68
C MET A 5 -33.03 2.35 14.87
N LEU A 6 -33.57 2.02 13.69
CA LEU A 6 -32.92 1.13 12.74
C LEU A 6 -31.73 1.88 12.10
N LEU A 7 -30.52 1.59 12.58
CA LEU A 7 -29.27 1.92 11.89
C LEU A 7 -29.15 1.01 10.66
N LEU A 8 -29.55 1.54 9.51
CA LEU A 8 -29.32 0.93 8.21
C LEU A 8 -27.80 1.05 7.89
N CYS A 9 -27.02 0.06 8.31
CA CYS A 9 -25.60 -0.02 8.01
C CYS A 9 -25.46 -0.42 6.53
N CYS A 10 -25.23 0.55 5.65
CA CYS A 10 -24.90 0.32 4.26
C CYS A 10 -23.49 -0.30 4.20
N ALA A 11 -23.40 -1.62 4.12
CA ALA A 11 -22.13 -2.31 3.90
C ALA A 11 -21.64 -1.98 2.48
N MET A 12 -20.75 -1.00 2.35
CA MET A 12 -20.01 -0.84 1.09
C MET A 12 -19.13 -2.08 0.89
N PRO A 13 -19.10 -2.68 -0.31
CA PRO A 13 -18.14 -3.73 -0.60
C PRO A 13 -16.74 -3.13 -0.47
N ALA A 14 -16.03 -3.52 0.59
CA ALA A 14 -14.59 -3.31 0.65
C ALA A 14 -13.99 -4.26 -0.39
N SER A 15 -13.63 -3.74 -1.54
CA SER A 15 -12.83 -4.48 -2.51
C SER A 15 -11.46 -4.69 -1.90
N ALA A 16 -11.00 -5.95 -1.84
CA ALA A 16 -9.65 -6.27 -1.43
C ALA A 16 -8.66 -5.46 -2.27
N ALA A 17 -7.69 -4.84 -1.61
CA ALA A 17 -6.64 -4.10 -2.29
C ALA A 17 -5.77 -5.07 -3.09
N THR A 18 -5.25 -4.62 -4.23
CA THR A 18 -4.38 -5.45 -5.09
C THR A 18 -2.93 -5.04 -4.89
N LEU A 19 -2.00 -5.99 -4.86
CA LEU A 19 -0.57 -5.68 -4.73
C LEU A 19 -0.04 -5.07 -6.03
N ARG A 20 0.76 -4.01 -5.93
CA ARG A 20 1.56 -3.48 -7.04
C ARG A 20 2.96 -4.09 -7.03
N PRO A 21 3.28 -5.08 -7.86
CA PRO A 21 4.56 -5.78 -7.78
C PRO A 21 5.76 -4.90 -8.12
N PHE A 22 5.54 -3.79 -8.83
CA PHE A 22 6.57 -2.82 -9.19
C PHE A 22 5.99 -1.41 -9.22
N THR A 23 6.67 -0.45 -8.59
CA THR A 23 6.29 0.96 -8.57
C THR A 23 7.50 1.85 -8.81
N THR A 24 7.37 2.78 -9.76
CA THR A 24 8.33 3.87 -9.97
C THR A 24 7.97 5.06 -9.09
N LEU A 25 8.81 5.36 -8.12
CA LEU A 25 8.63 6.46 -7.18
C LEU A 25 9.05 7.79 -7.80
N THR A 26 8.17 8.79 -7.68
CA THR A 26 8.43 10.17 -8.13
C THR A 26 8.82 11.09 -6.97
N GLY A 27 8.30 10.81 -5.78
CA GLY A 27 8.48 11.63 -4.59
C GLY A 27 9.57 11.16 -3.63
N PRO A 28 9.86 11.95 -2.58
CA PRO A 28 10.80 11.58 -1.52
C PRO A 28 10.21 10.65 -0.45
N VAL A 29 8.93 10.31 -0.55
CA VAL A 29 8.18 9.55 0.47
C VAL A 29 7.46 8.41 -0.23
N VAL A 30 7.53 7.22 0.38
CA VAL A 30 6.72 6.06 0.01
C VAL A 30 5.38 6.16 0.71
N THR A 31 4.31 5.88 -0.02
CA THR A 31 2.92 5.87 0.45
C THR A 31 2.35 4.46 0.39
N LEU A 32 1.21 4.22 1.05
CA LEU A 32 0.46 2.97 0.86
C LEU A 32 0.03 2.79 -0.60
N ALA A 33 -0.26 3.89 -1.29
CA ALA A 33 -0.55 3.94 -2.71
C ALA A 33 0.68 3.65 -3.60
N ASP A 34 1.86 3.38 -3.04
CA ASP A 34 2.97 2.82 -3.82
C ASP A 34 3.02 1.29 -3.73
N LEU A 35 2.30 0.68 -2.77
CA LEU A 35 2.32 -0.75 -2.50
C LEU A 35 1.04 -1.47 -2.92
N PHE A 36 -0.12 -0.85 -2.70
CA PHE A 36 -1.42 -1.51 -2.86
C PHE A 36 -2.39 -0.65 -3.66
N ASP A 37 -2.87 -1.12 -4.80
CA ASP A 37 -3.96 -0.48 -5.55
C ASP A 37 -5.21 -0.37 -4.68
N GLY A 38 -5.87 0.79 -4.73
CA GLY A 38 -7.04 1.09 -3.90
C GLY A 38 -6.72 1.50 -2.46
N ALA A 39 -5.44 1.55 -2.05
CA ALA A 39 -5.04 2.16 -0.79
C ALA A 39 -4.87 3.69 -0.93
N GLY A 40 -5.00 4.42 0.18
CA GLY A 40 -4.84 5.88 0.20
C GLY A 40 -3.38 6.36 0.28
N ASP A 41 -3.16 7.67 0.23
CA ASP A 41 -1.81 8.29 0.14
C ASP A 41 -1.09 8.42 1.50
N ARG A 42 -1.35 7.51 2.45
CA ARG A 42 -0.72 7.57 3.76
C ARG A 42 0.78 7.31 3.63
N ALA A 43 1.60 8.23 4.14
CA ALA A 43 3.05 8.09 4.18
C ALA A 43 3.51 6.92 5.08
N LEU A 44 4.44 6.12 4.54
CA LEU A 44 5.10 4.99 5.22
C LEU A 44 6.51 5.35 5.68
N GLY A 45 7.21 6.20 4.92
CA GLY A 45 8.59 6.57 5.23
C GLY A 45 9.32 7.16 4.02
N PRO A 46 10.63 7.42 4.16
CA PRO A 46 11.43 7.95 3.07
C PRO A 46 11.53 6.95 1.91
N SER A 47 11.49 7.46 0.68
CA SER A 47 11.86 6.71 -0.53
C SER A 47 13.35 6.36 -0.51
N PRO A 48 13.80 5.33 -1.26
CA PRO A 48 15.22 5.12 -1.52
C PRO A 48 15.89 6.37 -2.12
N ALA A 49 17.22 6.39 -2.09
CA ALA A 49 17.98 7.42 -2.79
C ALA A 49 17.65 7.43 -4.31
N PRO A 50 17.76 8.57 -5.00
CA PRO A 50 17.64 8.59 -6.46
C PRO A 50 18.65 7.64 -7.12
N GLY A 51 18.19 6.86 -8.09
CA GLY A 51 18.95 5.78 -8.74
C GLY A 51 18.97 4.46 -7.97
N ALA A 52 18.31 4.38 -6.81
CA ALA A 52 18.27 3.18 -5.98
C ALA A 52 16.88 2.52 -5.97
N ARG A 53 16.88 1.27 -5.49
CA ARG A 53 15.70 0.40 -5.43
C ARG A 53 15.67 -0.36 -4.12
N ILE A 54 14.47 -0.62 -3.61
CA ILE A 54 14.24 -1.52 -2.49
C ILE A 54 13.16 -2.55 -2.83
N THR A 55 13.22 -3.70 -2.18
CA THR A 55 12.18 -4.74 -2.26
C THR A 55 11.50 -4.87 -0.91
N VAL A 56 10.17 -4.84 -0.91
CA VAL A 56 9.33 -5.08 0.26
C VAL A 56 8.75 -6.48 0.14
N GLU A 57 9.20 -7.39 1.00
CA GLU A 57 8.80 -8.81 0.98
C GLU A 57 7.46 -9.05 1.69
N ALA A 58 6.81 -10.18 1.36
CA ALA A 58 5.50 -10.61 1.86
C ALA A 58 5.24 -10.33 3.35
N ARG A 59 6.18 -10.69 4.24
CA ARG A 59 6.00 -10.51 5.70
C ARG A 59 5.87 -9.04 6.10
N GLN A 60 6.63 -8.15 5.44
CA GLN A 60 6.55 -6.72 5.69
C GLN A 60 5.28 -6.13 5.07
N LEU A 61 4.87 -6.60 3.88
CA LEU A 61 3.61 -6.22 3.25
C LEU A 61 2.41 -6.57 4.15
N ASP A 62 2.40 -7.77 4.74
CA ASP A 62 1.35 -8.18 5.69
C ASP A 62 1.33 -7.28 6.93
N ALA A 63 2.51 -6.93 7.45
CA ALA A 63 2.60 -6.04 8.61
C ALA A 63 2.06 -4.64 8.29
N ILE A 64 2.41 -4.08 7.12
CA ILE A 64 1.92 -2.77 6.65
C ILE A 64 0.40 -2.83 6.45
N ALA A 65 -0.10 -3.85 5.74
CA ALA A 65 -1.53 -3.96 5.47
C ALA A 65 -2.35 -4.02 6.77
N ARG A 66 -1.90 -4.82 7.75
CA ARG A 66 -2.52 -4.89 9.07
C ARG A 66 -2.44 -3.58 9.84
N GLN A 67 -1.28 -2.92 9.85
CA GLN A 67 -1.07 -1.66 10.57
C GLN A 67 -1.98 -0.55 10.06
N PHE A 68 -2.25 -0.51 8.76
CA PHE A 68 -3.01 0.56 8.12
C PHE A 68 -4.43 0.16 7.71
N GLY A 69 -4.87 -1.06 8.04
CA GLY A 69 -6.22 -1.54 7.72
C GLY A 69 -6.47 -1.71 6.21
N VAL A 70 -5.43 -1.98 5.43
CA VAL A 70 -5.55 -2.32 4.01
C VAL A 70 -6.06 -3.76 3.92
N ASP A 71 -7.14 -3.98 3.18
CA ASP A 71 -7.71 -5.32 2.94
C ASP A 71 -6.85 -6.08 1.92
N TRP A 72 -5.64 -6.44 2.34
CA TRP A 72 -4.70 -7.23 1.57
C TRP A 72 -4.03 -8.27 2.48
N ARG A 73 -3.78 -9.46 1.93
CA ARG A 73 -3.08 -10.55 2.59
C ARG A 73 -2.19 -11.27 1.58
N SER A 74 -1.03 -11.72 2.03
CA SER A 74 -0.15 -12.52 1.18
C SER A 74 -0.78 -13.87 0.78
N THR A 75 -0.56 -14.27 -0.47
CA THR A 75 -0.90 -15.60 -1.01
C THR A 75 0.26 -16.60 -0.88
N GLY A 76 1.47 -16.13 -0.62
CA GLY A 76 2.66 -16.94 -0.39
C GLY A 76 3.95 -16.12 -0.37
N ALA A 77 5.08 -16.77 -0.11
CA ALA A 77 6.39 -16.11 0.00
C ALA A 77 6.89 -15.43 -1.29
N GLY A 78 6.20 -15.61 -2.42
CA GLY A 78 6.52 -14.93 -3.68
C GLY A 78 6.09 -13.47 -3.73
N ASP A 79 5.14 -13.06 -2.89
CA ASP A 79 4.61 -11.69 -2.90
C ASP A 79 5.68 -10.69 -2.50
N ARG A 80 5.93 -9.74 -3.40
CA ARG A 80 6.90 -8.68 -3.19
C ARG A 80 6.52 -7.44 -3.98
N VAL A 81 6.93 -6.29 -3.48
CA VAL A 81 6.88 -5.01 -4.19
C VAL A 81 8.28 -4.50 -4.39
N VAL A 82 8.61 -4.17 -5.63
CA VAL A 82 9.86 -3.47 -5.95
C VAL A 82 9.57 -1.99 -6.11
N LEU A 83 10.19 -1.18 -5.26
CA LEU A 83 10.12 0.27 -5.32
C LEU A 83 11.39 0.82 -5.96
N ASP A 84 11.25 1.42 -7.12
CA ASP A 84 12.35 1.98 -7.91
C ASP A 84 12.28 3.50 -7.90
N ARG A 85 13.34 4.19 -7.48
CA ARG A 85 13.42 5.64 -7.61
C ARG A 85 14.47 5.98 -8.67
N PRO A 86 14.10 6.38 -9.88
CA PRO A 86 15.06 6.65 -10.94
C PRO A 86 15.98 7.82 -10.55
N GLY A 87 17.24 7.73 -11.01
CA GLY A 87 18.17 8.84 -10.94
C GLY A 87 17.83 9.91 -11.98
N ARG A 88 18.50 11.07 -11.88
CA ARG A 88 18.43 12.11 -12.91
C ARG A 88 19.79 12.21 -13.61
N ALA A 89 19.79 12.18 -14.94
CA ALA A 89 20.99 12.46 -15.72
C ALA A 89 21.40 13.93 -15.57
N LEU A 90 22.68 14.17 -15.30
CA LEU A 90 23.30 15.49 -15.31
C LEU A 90 23.92 15.69 -16.71
N GLY A 91 23.09 16.06 -17.67
CA GLY A 91 23.52 16.39 -19.04
C GLY A 91 23.76 17.88 -19.22
#